data_AF-A0A6G0PZ03-F1
#
_entry.id   AF-A0A6G0PZ03-F1
#
_cell.length_a   1.000
_cell.length_b   1.000
_cell.length_c   1.000
_cell.angle_alpha   90.00
_cell.angle_beta   90.00
_cell.angle_gamma   90.00
#
_symmetry.space_group_name_H-M   'P 1'
#
loop_
_entity.id
_entity.type
_entity.pdbx_description
1 polymer ?
#
loop_
_entity_poly.entity_id
_entity_poly.type
_entity_poly.pdbx_seq_one_letter_code
_entity_poly.pdbx_strand_id
1 'polypeptide(L)'
;MTESEKFANDLKEALNSMDSGLELRRPDRSILAETVNNAGHGVNGARVLQVSDSPKLIAHYEEVLKEWCDVISTYLETNTTNDGKGNNDQTIDDDGPMGELEYWRRRMQRLTSITEQLKMNEYKDVFAVLSRTTKSVSDDTKQRIQTLLRRWKQIDIGITEAANEAKDNVKYLFTLEKFIIPLYNGTPSSIIDTLPALMNSIKMIHSIARYYNTTERMANLFTKITNQMITNCKHCVTGGETYE
;
A
#
# COMPACT_ATOMS: atom_id res chain seq x y z
N MET A 1 -1.58 20.88 -20.88
CA MET A 1 -1.15 19.48 -20.89
C MET A 1 -1.94 18.75 -21.95
N THR A 2 -1.25 18.23 -22.96
CA THR A 2 -1.85 17.35 -23.97
C THR A 2 -2.13 15.99 -23.34
N GLU A 3 -3.15 15.25 -23.80
CA GLU A 3 -3.48 13.90 -23.26
C GLU A 3 -2.27 12.94 -23.31
N SER A 4 -1.36 13.14 -24.28
CA SER A 4 -0.11 12.40 -24.39
C SER A 4 0.90 12.72 -23.27
N GLU A 5 0.94 13.96 -22.77
CA GLU A 5 1.79 14.33 -21.63
C GLU A 5 1.21 13.80 -20.32
N LYS A 6 -0.13 13.80 -20.19
CA LYS A 6 -0.80 13.17 -19.04
C LYS A 6 -0.50 11.67 -19.02
N PHE A 7 -0.64 10.97 -20.15
CA PHE A 7 -0.32 9.55 -20.24
C PHE A 7 1.16 9.25 -19.97
N ALA A 8 2.08 10.07 -20.50
CA ALA A 8 3.51 9.91 -20.24
C ALA A 8 3.86 10.13 -18.76
N ASN A 9 3.22 11.10 -18.09
CA ASN A 9 3.38 11.32 -16.66
C ASN A 9 2.75 10.20 -15.84
N ASP A 10 1.53 9.76 -16.16
CA ASP A 10 0.86 8.63 -15.51
C ASP A 10 1.70 7.34 -15.66
N LEU A 11 2.32 7.11 -16.82
CA LEU A 11 3.18 5.95 -17.07
C LEU A 11 4.53 6.06 -16.33
N LYS A 12 5.10 7.25 -16.25
CA LYS A 12 6.35 7.53 -15.51
C LYS A 12 6.12 7.42 -14.00
N GLU A 13 4.98 7.89 -13.50
CA GLU A 13 4.56 7.70 -12.11
C GLU A 13 4.27 6.22 -11.83
N ALA A 14 3.58 5.52 -12.73
CA ALA A 14 3.39 4.07 -12.59
C ALA A 14 4.72 3.30 -12.55
N LEU A 15 5.70 3.67 -13.38
CA LEU A 15 7.06 3.11 -13.41
C LEU A 15 7.86 3.42 -12.14
N ASN A 16 7.91 4.68 -11.71
CA ASN A 16 8.60 5.09 -10.48
C ASN A 16 7.93 4.49 -9.23
N SER A 17 6.61 4.32 -9.26
CA SER A 17 5.86 3.70 -8.19
C SER A 17 5.99 2.17 -8.18
N MET A 18 6.15 1.52 -9.36
CA MET A 18 6.54 0.12 -9.47
C MET A 18 7.92 -0.14 -8.86
N ASP A 19 8.87 0.78 -9.03
CA ASP A 19 10.21 0.74 -8.41
C ASP A 19 10.18 1.02 -6.89
N SER A 20 9.06 1.54 -6.36
CA SER A 20 8.83 1.77 -4.93
C SER A 20 7.94 0.71 -4.26
N GLY A 21 7.65 -0.38 -4.98
CA GLY A 21 6.86 -1.50 -4.49
C GLY A 21 7.54 -2.15 -3.30
N LEU A 22 6.79 -2.40 -2.22
CA LEU A 22 7.28 -3.17 -1.10
C LEU A 22 7.53 -4.61 -1.59
N GLU A 23 8.78 -4.95 -1.89
CA GLU A 23 9.18 -6.29 -2.34
C GLU A 23 9.37 -7.22 -1.15
N LEU A 24 8.62 -8.32 -1.13
CA LEU A 24 8.78 -9.38 -0.15
C LEU A 24 9.99 -10.24 -0.52
N ARG A 25 10.77 -10.66 0.49
CA ARG A 25 11.89 -11.58 0.27
C ARG A 25 11.40 -12.84 -0.43
N ARG A 26 12.04 -13.17 -1.56
CA ARG A 26 11.76 -14.43 -2.27
C ARG A 26 12.32 -15.61 -1.49
N PRO A 27 11.58 -16.73 -1.38
CA PRO A 27 12.12 -17.94 -0.79
C PRO A 27 13.28 -18.48 -1.64
N ASP A 28 14.40 -18.80 -0.99
CA ASP A 28 15.55 -19.42 -1.65
C ASP A 28 15.16 -20.76 -2.33
N ARG A 29 15.30 -20.78 -3.65
CA ARG A 29 14.99 -21.95 -4.50
C ARG A 29 16.05 -23.03 -4.42
N SER A 30 17.28 -22.70 -4.02
CA SER A 30 18.38 -23.67 -3.86
C SER A 30 18.07 -24.66 -2.75
N ILE A 31 17.54 -24.19 -1.62
CA ILE A 31 17.16 -25.02 -0.47
C ILE A 31 16.03 -25.99 -0.84
N LEU A 32 15.05 -25.52 -1.63
CA LEU A 32 14.00 -26.38 -2.16
C LEU A 32 14.57 -27.42 -3.16
N ALA A 33 15.46 -27.01 -4.05
CA ALA A 33 16.10 -27.92 -5.01
C ALA A 33 16.95 -29.00 -4.32
N GLU A 34 17.74 -28.63 -3.32
CA GLU A 34 18.54 -29.55 -2.51
C GLU A 34 17.67 -30.57 -1.77
N THR A 35 16.57 -30.11 -1.16
CA THR A 35 15.66 -31.00 -0.44
C THR A 35 14.88 -31.93 -1.37
N VAL A 36 14.49 -31.44 -2.56
CA VAL A 36 13.87 -32.26 -3.61
C VAL A 36 14.83 -33.30 -4.19
N ASN A 37 16.13 -32.97 -4.31
CA ASN A 37 17.17 -33.89 -4.78
C ASN A 37 17.52 -34.95 -3.73
N ASN A 38 17.48 -34.59 -2.44
CA ASN A 38 17.72 -35.51 -1.33
C ASN A 38 16.51 -36.42 -1.03
N ALA A 39 15.30 -36.01 -1.41
CA ALA A 39 14.12 -36.87 -1.34
C ALA A 39 14.20 -37.95 -2.43
N GLY A 40 14.30 -39.23 -2.02
CA GLY A 40 14.50 -40.36 -2.93
C GLY A 40 13.43 -40.49 -4.02
N HIS A 41 13.69 -41.35 -5.02
CA HIS A 41 12.77 -41.64 -6.15
C HIS A 41 11.51 -42.45 -5.75
N GLY A 42 10.84 -42.05 -4.66
CA GLY A 42 9.56 -42.61 -4.26
C GLY A 42 8.39 -42.07 -5.09
N VAL A 43 7.24 -42.74 -5.01
CA VAL A 43 5.97 -42.32 -5.60
C VAL A 43 5.68 -40.85 -5.23
N ASN A 44 5.21 -40.04 -6.18
CA ASN A 44 5.05 -38.57 -6.05
C ASN A 44 4.48 -38.09 -4.70
N GLY A 45 3.53 -38.83 -4.09
CA GLY A 45 2.97 -38.48 -2.78
C GLY A 45 3.94 -38.62 -1.59
N ALA A 46 4.79 -39.64 -1.58
CA ALA A 46 5.78 -39.87 -0.51
C ALA A 46 6.95 -38.87 -0.59
N ARG A 47 7.33 -38.48 -1.81
CA ARG A 47 8.37 -37.47 -2.05
C ARG A 47 7.96 -36.10 -1.55
N VAL A 48 6.72 -35.68 -1.78
CA VAL A 48 6.19 -34.40 -1.29
C VAL A 48 6.19 -34.33 0.24
N LEU A 49 5.84 -35.44 0.92
CA LEU A 49 5.87 -35.52 2.39
C LEU A 49 7.30 -35.44 2.94
N GLN A 50 8.26 -36.13 2.32
CA GLN A 50 9.67 -36.06 2.73
C GLN A 50 10.27 -34.65 2.57
N VAL A 51 9.94 -33.96 1.47
CA VAL A 51 10.41 -32.59 1.24
C VAL A 51 9.80 -31.63 2.28
N SER A 52 8.51 -31.76 2.59
CA SER A 52 7.84 -30.90 3.60
C SER A 52 8.29 -31.13 5.04
N ASP A 53 8.91 -32.28 5.32
CA ASP A 53 9.41 -32.63 6.66
C ASP A 53 10.89 -32.27 6.86
N SER A 54 11.56 -31.70 5.84
CA SER A 54 12.96 -31.29 5.93
C SER A 54 13.15 -30.17 6.96
N PRO A 55 13.91 -30.37 8.06
CA PRO A 55 14.11 -29.36 9.08
C PRO A 55 14.76 -28.07 8.55
N LYS A 56 15.64 -28.20 7.54
CA LYS A 56 16.29 -27.05 6.89
C LYS A 56 15.30 -26.21 6.09
N LEU A 57 14.40 -26.85 5.34
CA LEU A 57 13.37 -26.15 4.56
C LEU A 57 12.38 -25.44 5.48
N ILE A 58 11.97 -26.13 6.54
CA ILE A 58 11.06 -25.59 7.55
C ILE A 58 11.64 -24.36 8.23
N ALA A 59 12.90 -24.42 8.68
CA ALA A 59 13.57 -23.28 9.32
C ALA A 59 13.69 -22.08 8.39
N HIS A 60 14.06 -22.31 7.13
CA HIS A 60 14.12 -21.26 6.11
C HIS A 60 12.75 -20.61 5.85
N TYR A 61 11.70 -21.43 5.71
CA TYR A 61 10.35 -20.92 5.49
C TYR A 61 9.77 -20.21 6.73
N GLU A 62 10.13 -20.65 7.94
CA GLU A 62 9.81 -19.94 9.18
C GLU A 62 10.44 -18.53 9.19
N GLU A 63 11.72 -18.42 8.82
CA GLU A 63 12.42 -17.14 8.73
C GLU A 63 11.79 -16.21 7.68
N VAL A 64 11.56 -16.72 6.47
CA VAL A 64 10.96 -15.95 5.37
C VAL A 64 9.57 -15.44 5.75
N LEU A 65 8.71 -16.30 6.31
CA LEU A 65 7.36 -15.88 6.71
C LEU A 65 7.40 -14.87 7.86
N LYS A 66 8.33 -15.01 8.80
CA LYS A 66 8.53 -14.03 9.88
C LYS A 66 8.91 -12.66 9.31
N GLU A 67 9.83 -12.63 8.36
CA GLU A 67 10.24 -11.39 7.69
C GLU A 67 9.08 -10.73 6.94
N TRP A 68 8.27 -11.50 6.21
CA TRP A 68 7.06 -10.96 5.58
C TRP A 68 6.12 -10.36 6.61
N CYS A 69 5.92 -11.04 7.75
CA CYS A 69 5.08 -10.52 8.82
C CYS A 69 5.63 -9.20 9.37
N ASP A 70 6.94 -9.11 9.61
CA ASP A 70 7.57 -7.91 10.17
C ASP A 70 7.49 -6.72 9.20
N VAL A 71 7.80 -6.94 7.92
CA VAL A 71 7.76 -5.91 6.88
C VAL A 71 6.33 -5.40 6.66
N ILE A 72 5.35 -6.31 6.52
CA ILE A 72 3.97 -5.93 6.25
C ILE A 72 3.33 -5.27 7.48
N SER A 73 3.56 -5.80 8.69
CA SER A 73 3.08 -5.16 9.93
C SER A 73 3.60 -3.73 10.05
N THR A 74 4.92 -3.53 9.85
CA THR A 74 5.53 -2.20 9.90
C THR A 74 4.86 -1.26 8.90
N TYR A 75 4.69 -1.70 7.65
CA TYR A 75 4.01 -0.90 6.62
C TYR A 75 2.55 -0.55 7.00
N LEU A 76 1.79 -1.51 7.53
CA LEU A 76 0.41 -1.26 7.94
C LEU A 76 0.35 -0.27 9.11
N GLU A 77 1.22 -0.42 10.11
CA GLU A 77 1.28 0.44 11.29
C GLU A 77 1.69 1.88 10.95
N THR A 78 2.76 2.07 10.17
CA THR A 78 3.27 3.41 9.81
C THR A 78 2.24 4.23 9.04
N ASN A 79 1.39 3.58 8.25
CA ASN A 79 0.41 4.29 7.45
C ASN A 79 -0.90 4.56 8.21
N THR A 80 -1.29 3.68 9.15
CA THR A 80 -2.43 3.94 10.04
C THR A 80 -2.16 5.13 10.97
N THR A 81 -0.91 5.33 11.42
CA THR A 81 -0.54 6.49 12.25
C THR A 81 -0.49 7.81 11.48
N ASN A 82 -0.31 7.74 10.16
CA ASN A 82 -0.22 8.91 9.27
C ASN A 82 -1.57 9.36 8.73
N ASP A 83 -2.66 8.61 8.96
CA ASP A 83 -4.00 8.88 8.45
C ASP A 83 -4.70 10.13 9.04
N GLY A 84 -3.98 10.91 9.85
CA GLY A 84 -4.53 11.99 10.65
C GLY A 84 -3.52 13.00 11.18
N LYS A 85 -2.27 12.58 11.40
CA LYS A 85 -1.18 13.45 11.84
C LYS A 85 -0.45 14.01 10.63
N GLY A 86 -0.74 15.27 10.29
CA GLY A 86 0.14 16.07 9.45
C GLY A 86 1.52 16.14 10.11
N ASN A 87 2.46 15.32 9.65
CA ASN A 87 3.85 15.46 10.05
C ASN A 87 4.44 16.62 9.26
N ASN A 88 4.73 17.70 9.99
CA ASN A 88 5.54 18.84 9.57
C ASN A 88 7.02 18.50 9.27
N ASP A 89 7.35 17.25 8.92
CA ASP A 89 8.73 16.89 8.64
C ASP A 89 8.80 15.81 7.54
N GLN A 90 9.54 16.16 6.48
CA GLN A 90 9.97 15.34 5.34
C GLN A 90 9.02 15.20 4.15
N THR A 91 8.69 16.31 3.51
CA THR A 91 9.21 16.72 2.18
C THR A 91 8.34 17.89 1.69
N ILE A 92 8.97 18.93 1.17
CA ILE A 92 8.35 20.22 0.81
C ILE A 92 7.35 20.10 -0.38
N ASP A 93 7.13 18.88 -0.91
CA ASP A 93 6.39 18.62 -2.15
C ASP A 93 5.01 17.93 -1.98
N ASP A 94 4.53 17.60 -0.77
CA ASP A 94 3.28 16.81 -0.58
C ASP A 94 2.13 17.52 0.17
N ASP A 95 2.17 18.85 0.26
CA ASP A 95 1.34 19.59 1.22
C ASP A 95 -0.05 20.04 0.69
N GLY A 96 -0.37 19.72 -0.58
CA GLY A 96 -1.63 20.13 -1.21
C GLY A 96 -2.65 19.00 -1.40
N PRO A 97 -3.89 19.31 -1.80
CA PRO A 97 -4.96 18.32 -1.99
C PRO A 97 -4.67 17.31 -3.11
N MET A 98 -3.79 17.64 -4.06
CA MET A 98 -3.32 16.67 -5.06
C MET A 98 -2.36 15.64 -4.45
N GLY A 99 -1.56 16.04 -3.46
CA GLY A 99 -0.69 15.16 -2.69
C GLY A 99 -1.46 14.11 -1.90
N GLU A 100 -2.61 14.49 -1.33
CA GLU A 100 -3.53 13.54 -0.68
C GLU A 100 -4.00 12.44 -1.65
N LEU A 101 -4.44 12.81 -2.85
CA LEU A 101 -4.85 11.83 -3.87
C LEU A 101 -3.68 10.91 -4.26
N GLU A 102 -2.47 11.46 -4.40
CA GLU A 102 -1.29 10.70 -4.78
C GLU A 102 -0.79 9.77 -3.66
N TYR A 103 -0.88 10.20 -2.40
CA TYR A 103 -0.68 9.33 -1.23
C TYR A 103 -1.57 8.08 -1.31
N TRP A 104 -2.88 8.26 -1.56
CA TRP A 104 -3.81 7.15 -1.67
C TRP A 104 -3.55 6.25 -2.88
N ARG A 105 -3.15 6.82 -4.03
CA ARG A 105 -2.75 6.04 -5.21
C ARG A 105 -1.52 5.18 -4.92
N ARG A 106 -0.46 5.77 -4.35
CA ARG A 106 0.77 5.05 -3.95
C ARG A 106 0.47 3.95 -2.94
N ARG A 107 -0.35 4.25 -1.93
CA ARG A 107 -0.78 3.25 -0.93
C ARG A 107 -1.54 2.08 -1.56
N MET A 108 -2.48 2.37 -2.45
CA MET A 108 -3.23 1.36 -3.20
C MET A 108 -2.28 0.48 -4.04
N GLN A 109 -1.35 1.10 -4.79
CA GLN A 109 -0.41 0.36 -5.64
C GLN A 109 0.51 -0.56 -4.83
N ARG A 110 1.05 -0.09 -3.69
CA ARG A 110 1.88 -0.92 -2.81
C ARG A 110 1.11 -2.13 -2.27
N LEU A 111 -0.14 -1.93 -1.83
CA LEU A 111 -1.00 -3.02 -1.35
C LEU A 111 -1.38 -4.01 -2.46
N THR A 112 -1.62 -3.52 -3.67
CA THR A 112 -1.82 -4.37 -4.86
C THR A 112 -0.58 -5.20 -5.14
N SER A 113 0.62 -4.60 -5.11
CA SER A 113 1.88 -5.32 -5.31
C SER A 113 2.09 -6.44 -4.28
N ILE A 114 1.87 -6.17 -2.98
CA ILE A 114 1.93 -7.19 -1.92
C ILE A 114 0.93 -8.32 -2.23
N THR A 115 -0.31 -7.97 -2.57
CA THR A 115 -1.37 -8.94 -2.88
C THR A 115 -1.04 -9.80 -4.10
N GLU A 116 -0.36 -9.25 -5.11
CA GLU A 116 0.08 -9.97 -6.30
C GLU A 116 1.24 -10.91 -6.01
N GLN A 117 2.23 -10.46 -5.25
CA GLN A 117 3.35 -11.30 -4.80
C GLN A 117 2.84 -12.52 -4.03
N LEU A 118 1.92 -12.34 -3.08
CA LEU A 118 1.34 -13.44 -2.29
C LEU A 118 0.52 -14.45 -3.11
N LYS A 119 0.12 -14.10 -4.35
CA LYS A 119 -0.55 -15.03 -5.27
C LYS A 119 0.43 -15.92 -6.04
N MET A 120 1.71 -15.57 -6.11
CA MET A 120 2.71 -16.34 -6.84
C MET A 120 2.97 -17.68 -6.14
N ASN A 121 3.26 -18.73 -6.93
CA ASN A 121 3.38 -20.10 -6.40
C ASN A 121 4.47 -20.24 -5.34
N GLU A 122 5.61 -19.56 -5.53
CA GLU A 122 6.72 -19.62 -4.57
C GLU A 122 6.34 -19.12 -3.17
N TYR A 123 5.38 -18.17 -3.08
CA TYR A 123 4.88 -17.69 -1.80
C TYR A 123 3.85 -18.64 -1.20
N LYS A 124 2.97 -19.21 -2.04
CA LYS A 124 2.00 -20.24 -1.63
C LYS A 124 2.68 -21.49 -1.09
N ASP A 125 3.82 -21.87 -1.65
CA ASP A 125 4.60 -23.04 -1.24
C ASP A 125 5.10 -22.92 0.20
N VAL A 126 5.51 -21.72 0.63
CA VAL A 126 5.90 -21.43 2.03
C VAL A 126 4.76 -21.78 2.98
N PHE A 127 3.54 -21.30 2.70
CA PHE A 127 2.36 -21.60 3.52
C PHE A 127 1.99 -23.08 3.47
N ALA A 128 2.06 -23.70 2.28
CA ALA A 128 1.68 -25.09 2.09
C ALA A 128 2.59 -26.03 2.89
N VAL A 129 3.91 -25.78 2.88
CA VAL A 129 4.87 -26.57 3.65
C VAL A 129 4.67 -26.34 5.14
N LEU A 130 4.71 -25.09 5.63
CA LEU A 130 4.58 -24.79 7.06
C LEU A 130 3.25 -25.31 7.67
N SER A 131 2.15 -25.29 6.91
CA SER A 131 0.86 -25.81 7.37
C SER A 131 0.85 -27.35 7.50
N ARG A 132 1.60 -28.05 6.65
CA ARG A 132 1.68 -29.53 6.63
C ARG A 132 2.67 -30.08 7.66
N THR A 133 3.76 -29.35 7.90
CA THR A 133 4.84 -29.69 8.83
C THR A 133 4.38 -29.92 10.28
N THR A 134 3.14 -29.55 10.64
CA THR A 134 2.57 -29.65 11.99
C THR A 134 2.53 -31.05 12.64
N LYS A 135 2.90 -32.12 11.91
CA LYS A 135 2.86 -33.51 12.40
C LYS A 135 4.23 -34.18 12.63
N SER A 136 5.32 -33.68 12.02
CA SER A 136 6.60 -34.41 11.91
C SER A 136 7.76 -33.82 12.72
N VAL A 137 7.53 -32.68 13.39
CA VAL A 137 8.54 -31.92 14.16
C VAL A 137 8.25 -31.91 15.66
N SER A 138 9.30 -31.61 16.45
CA SER A 138 9.23 -31.39 17.91
C SER A 138 8.08 -30.45 18.31
N ASP A 139 7.50 -30.66 19.49
CA ASP A 139 6.39 -29.84 20.01
C ASP A 139 6.73 -28.33 20.08
N ASP A 140 7.97 -27.96 20.41
CA ASP A 140 8.42 -26.56 20.42
C ASP A 140 8.33 -25.91 19.02
N THR A 141 8.96 -26.53 18.02
CA THR A 141 8.90 -26.08 16.61
C THR A 141 7.47 -25.99 16.09
N LYS A 142 6.63 -26.96 16.45
CA LYS A 142 5.20 -26.93 16.10
C LYS A 142 4.50 -25.73 16.70
N GLN A 143 4.76 -25.39 17.97
CA GLN A 143 4.16 -24.24 18.63
C GLN A 143 4.61 -22.91 18.00
N ARG A 144 5.91 -22.78 17.65
CA ARG A 144 6.43 -21.59 16.96
C ARG A 144 5.76 -21.38 15.60
N ILE A 145 5.70 -22.42 14.76
CA ILE A 145 5.07 -22.37 13.44
C ILE A 145 3.58 -22.02 13.56
N GLN A 146 2.85 -22.63 14.50
CA GLN A 146 1.43 -22.32 14.72
C GLN A 146 1.21 -20.86 15.14
N THR A 147 2.08 -20.32 15.98
CA THR A 147 2.03 -18.92 16.42
C THR A 147 2.28 -17.99 15.24
N LEU A 148 3.28 -18.31 14.41
CA LEU A 148 3.59 -17.55 13.21
C LEU A 148 2.46 -17.58 12.18
N LEU A 149 1.85 -18.74 11.93
CA LEU A 149 0.70 -18.87 11.03
C LEU A 149 -0.54 -18.10 11.54
N ARG A 150 -0.76 -18.04 12.86
CA ARG A 150 -1.83 -17.22 13.45
C ARG A 150 -1.55 -15.73 13.27
N ARG A 151 -0.31 -15.29 13.49
CA ARG A 151 0.12 -13.91 13.23
C ARG A 151 -0.07 -13.55 11.76
N TRP A 152 0.38 -14.41 10.85
CA TRP A 152 0.18 -14.23 9.41
C TRP A 152 -1.29 -14.03 9.06
N LYS A 153 -2.19 -14.87 9.60
CA LYS A 153 -3.62 -14.75 9.33
C LYS A 153 -4.20 -13.38 9.72
N GLN A 154 -3.72 -12.79 10.82
CA GLN A 154 -4.13 -11.43 11.21
C GLN A 154 -3.60 -10.39 10.23
N ILE A 155 -2.36 -10.53 9.79
CA ILE A 155 -1.73 -9.64 8.81
C ILE A 155 -2.46 -9.72 7.47
N ASP A 156 -2.80 -10.91 6.99
CA ASP A 156 -3.55 -11.13 5.74
C ASP A 156 -4.92 -10.43 5.74
N ILE A 157 -5.63 -10.49 6.87
CA ILE A 157 -6.85 -9.72 7.08
C ILE A 157 -6.56 -8.22 7.00
N GLY A 158 -5.52 -7.73 7.68
CA GLY A 158 -5.10 -6.34 7.67
C GLY A 158 -4.71 -5.82 6.27
N ILE A 159 -4.02 -6.63 5.46
CA ILE A 159 -3.73 -6.31 4.05
C ILE A 159 -5.02 -6.12 3.27
N THR A 160 -5.97 -7.05 3.44
CA THR A 160 -7.26 -7.01 2.74
C THR A 160 -8.08 -5.78 3.12
N GLU A 161 -8.15 -5.45 4.40
CA GLU A 161 -8.84 -4.25 4.88
C GLU A 161 -8.17 -2.97 4.36
N ALA A 162 -6.85 -2.85 4.48
CA ALA A 162 -6.10 -1.70 3.98
C ALA A 162 -6.23 -1.54 2.46
N ALA A 163 -6.25 -2.64 1.70
CA ALA A 163 -6.41 -2.60 0.25
C ALA A 163 -7.81 -2.12 -0.15
N ASN A 164 -8.85 -2.55 0.56
CA ASN A 164 -10.21 -2.08 0.34
C ASN A 164 -10.37 -0.60 0.70
N GLU A 165 -9.78 -0.18 1.81
CA GLU A 165 -9.72 1.24 2.22
C GLU A 165 -9.04 2.09 1.14
N ALA A 166 -7.83 1.72 0.73
CA ALA A 166 -7.07 2.51 -0.23
C ALA A 166 -7.80 2.63 -1.56
N LYS A 167 -8.41 1.54 -2.03
CA LYS A 167 -9.21 1.53 -3.26
C LYS A 167 -10.43 2.45 -3.19
N ASP A 168 -11.17 2.42 -2.08
CA ASP A 168 -12.34 3.27 -1.90
C ASP A 168 -11.94 4.76 -1.80
N ASN A 169 -10.88 5.05 -1.04
CA ASN A 169 -10.36 6.41 -0.90
C ASN A 169 -9.89 6.99 -2.24
N VAL A 170 -9.11 6.24 -3.03
CA VAL A 170 -8.72 6.66 -4.39
C VAL A 170 -9.96 6.93 -5.25
N LYS A 171 -10.96 6.02 -5.24
CA LYS A 171 -12.19 6.18 -6.03
C LYS A 171 -12.90 7.50 -5.72
N TYR A 172 -13.03 7.87 -4.44
CA TYR A 172 -13.73 9.08 -4.04
C TYR A 172 -12.88 10.34 -4.24
N LEU A 173 -11.61 10.33 -3.83
CA LEU A 173 -10.71 11.48 -4.01
C LEU A 173 -10.48 11.81 -5.48
N PHE A 174 -10.43 10.81 -6.35
CA PHE A 174 -10.33 11.02 -7.80
C PHE A 174 -11.50 11.85 -8.35
N THR A 175 -12.69 11.78 -7.75
CA THR A 175 -13.83 12.62 -8.17
C THR A 175 -13.60 14.11 -7.91
N LEU A 176 -12.67 14.45 -7.00
CA LEU A 176 -12.28 15.82 -6.69
C LEU A 176 -11.21 16.38 -7.63
N GLU A 177 -10.47 15.53 -8.34
CA GLU A 177 -9.30 15.91 -9.16
C GLU A 177 -9.60 17.11 -10.07
N LYS A 178 -10.72 17.07 -10.80
CA LYS A 178 -11.14 18.15 -11.72
C LYS A 178 -11.39 19.50 -11.03
N PHE A 179 -11.73 19.50 -9.75
CA PHE A 179 -11.96 20.71 -8.96
C PHE A 179 -10.70 21.15 -8.20
N ILE A 180 -9.77 20.22 -7.97
CA ILE A 180 -8.47 20.49 -7.36
C ILE A 180 -7.54 21.17 -8.38
N ILE A 181 -7.57 20.77 -9.65
CA ILE A 181 -6.71 21.34 -10.71
C ILE A 181 -6.76 22.89 -10.75
N PRO A 182 -7.95 23.55 -10.80
CA PRO A 182 -8.06 25.00 -10.75
C PRO A 182 -7.39 25.67 -9.54
N LEU A 183 -7.22 24.97 -8.41
CA LEU A 183 -6.55 25.52 -7.23
C LEU A 183 -5.05 25.74 -7.46
N TYR A 184 -4.46 25.06 -8.45
CA TYR A 184 -3.04 25.18 -8.78
C TYR A 184 -2.81 26.14 -9.94
N ASN A 185 -3.63 26.05 -11.00
CA ASN A 185 -3.39 26.74 -12.26
C ASN A 185 -4.45 27.78 -12.65
N GLY A 186 -5.53 27.88 -11.88
CA GLY A 186 -6.59 28.84 -12.10
C GLY A 186 -6.28 30.24 -11.55
N THR A 187 -7.18 31.17 -11.84
CA THR A 187 -7.23 32.48 -11.19
C THR A 187 -8.14 32.43 -9.96
N PRO A 188 -7.97 33.33 -8.98
CA PRO A 188 -8.87 33.41 -7.83
C PRO A 188 -10.35 33.49 -8.20
N SER A 189 -10.71 34.25 -9.25
CA SER A 189 -12.08 34.32 -9.76
C SER A 189 -12.58 32.95 -10.25
N SER A 190 -11.78 32.23 -11.04
CA SER A 190 -12.16 30.88 -11.51
C SER A 190 -12.28 29.86 -10.36
N ILE A 191 -11.45 29.99 -9.32
CA ILE A 191 -11.54 29.13 -8.14
C ILE A 191 -12.90 29.35 -7.46
N ILE A 192 -13.29 30.61 -7.22
CA ILE A 192 -14.58 30.96 -6.61
C ILE A 192 -15.75 30.33 -7.36
N ASP A 193 -15.74 30.37 -8.69
CA ASP A 193 -16.79 29.79 -9.53
C ASP A 193 -16.89 28.25 -9.35
N THR A 194 -15.78 27.57 -9.05
CA THR A 194 -15.74 26.11 -8.86
C THR A 194 -15.99 25.63 -7.43
N LEU A 195 -15.85 26.52 -6.43
CA LEU A 195 -16.01 26.18 -5.00
C LEU A 195 -17.36 25.54 -4.66
N PRO A 196 -18.53 26.02 -5.16
CA PRO A 196 -19.80 25.39 -4.84
C PRO A 196 -19.87 23.91 -5.26
N ALA A 197 -19.32 23.59 -6.44
CA ALA A 197 -19.26 22.23 -6.95
C ALA A 197 -18.29 21.37 -6.13
N LEU A 198 -17.10 21.89 -5.81
CA LEU A 198 -16.12 21.22 -4.94
C LEU A 198 -16.73 20.87 -3.57
N MET A 199 -17.38 21.84 -2.92
CA MET A 199 -18.01 21.65 -1.60
C MET A 199 -19.12 20.60 -1.64
N ASN A 200 -19.94 20.60 -2.70
CA ASN A 200 -20.97 19.58 -2.86
C ASN A 200 -20.35 18.17 -3.07
N SER A 201 -19.27 18.06 -3.83
CA SER A 201 -18.56 16.79 -3.99
C SER A 201 -17.93 16.31 -2.69
N ILE A 202 -17.30 17.18 -1.90
CA ILE A 202 -16.78 16.82 -0.56
C ILE A 202 -17.90 16.36 0.37
N LYS A 203 -19.07 17.05 0.34
CA LYS A 203 -20.24 16.63 1.12
C LYS A 203 -20.73 15.23 0.73
N MET A 204 -20.74 14.91 -0.56
CA MET A 204 -21.09 13.57 -1.05
C MET A 204 -20.11 12.50 -0.57
N ILE A 205 -18.80 12.79 -0.60
CA ILE A 205 -17.76 11.90 -0.06
C ILE A 205 -18.00 11.67 1.43
N HIS A 206 -18.18 12.73 2.22
CA HIS A 206 -18.44 12.61 3.66
C HIS A 206 -19.72 11.80 3.98
N SER A 207 -20.70 11.83 3.08
CA SER A 207 -21.98 11.14 3.29
C SER A 207 -21.96 9.66 2.88
N ILE A 208 -21.12 9.28 1.91
CA ILE A 208 -21.20 7.96 1.23
C ILE A 208 -19.91 7.14 1.37
N ALA A 209 -18.74 7.79 1.41
CA ALA A 209 -17.46 7.08 1.48
C ALA A 209 -17.39 6.26 2.77
N ARG A 210 -16.88 5.03 2.67
CA ARG A 210 -16.85 4.13 3.85
C ARG A 210 -15.67 4.43 4.76
N TYR A 211 -14.55 4.82 4.16
CA TYR A 211 -13.28 4.98 4.88
C TYR A 211 -12.78 6.43 4.95
N TYR A 212 -13.05 7.25 3.92
CA TYR A 212 -12.62 8.65 3.91
C TYR A 212 -13.55 9.61 4.69
N ASN A 213 -14.71 9.15 5.15
CA ASN A 213 -15.75 10.01 5.76
C ASN A 213 -15.49 10.46 7.21
N THR A 214 -14.29 10.25 7.73
CA THR A 214 -13.98 10.70 9.10
C THR A 214 -13.82 12.22 9.16
N THR A 215 -14.19 12.83 10.29
CA THR A 215 -14.03 14.27 10.51
C THR A 215 -12.57 14.71 10.41
N GLU A 216 -11.63 13.88 10.87
CA GLU A 216 -10.19 14.14 10.82
C GLU A 216 -9.67 14.23 9.38
N ARG A 217 -9.97 13.24 8.54
CA ARG A 217 -9.62 13.26 7.11
C ARG A 217 -10.27 14.45 6.37
N MET A 218 -11.50 14.81 6.72
CA MET A 218 -12.17 15.99 6.15
C MET A 218 -11.47 17.29 6.55
N ALA A 219 -11.10 17.44 7.83
CA ALA A 219 -10.39 18.61 8.31
C ALA A 219 -9.00 18.75 7.65
N ASN A 220 -8.27 17.64 7.50
CA ASN A 220 -6.99 17.60 6.81
C ASN A 220 -7.14 17.99 5.33
N LEU A 221 -8.14 17.43 4.64
CA LEU A 221 -8.42 17.79 3.24
C LEU A 221 -8.77 19.28 3.10
N PHE A 222 -9.61 19.82 3.97
CA PHE A 222 -9.94 21.25 3.95
C PHE A 222 -8.70 22.11 4.19
N THR A 223 -7.86 21.74 5.15
CA THR A 223 -6.60 22.45 5.43
C THR A 223 -5.71 22.51 4.20
N LYS A 224 -5.50 21.35 3.53
CA LYS A 224 -4.74 21.27 2.28
C LYS A 224 -5.35 22.14 1.18
N ILE A 225 -6.67 22.08 0.97
CA ILE A 225 -7.39 22.91 -0.02
C ILE A 225 -7.19 24.41 0.28
N THR A 226 -7.40 24.84 1.52
CA THR A 226 -7.27 26.24 1.89
C THR A 226 -5.84 26.74 1.77
N ASN A 227 -4.85 25.93 2.14
CA ASN A 227 -3.44 26.26 1.98
C ASN A 227 -3.09 26.44 0.50
N GLN A 228 -3.59 25.54 -0.36
CA GLN A 228 -3.37 25.66 -1.81
C GLN A 228 -4.02 26.90 -2.40
N MET A 229 -5.24 27.27 -1.95
CA MET A 229 -5.89 28.52 -2.36
C MET A 229 -5.08 29.75 -1.93
N ILE A 230 -4.55 29.78 -0.72
CA ILE A 230 -3.68 30.87 -0.22
C ILE A 230 -2.44 30.99 -1.09
N THR A 231 -1.79 29.86 -1.41
CA THR A 231 -0.61 29.82 -2.29
C THR A 231 -0.93 30.37 -3.68
N ASN A 232 -2.06 29.99 -4.28
CA ASN A 232 -2.49 30.52 -5.58
C ASN A 232 -2.74 32.03 -5.53
N CYS A 233 -3.48 32.51 -4.53
CA CYS A 233 -3.71 33.94 -4.33
C CYS A 233 -2.41 34.72 -4.17
N LYS A 234 -1.47 34.21 -3.35
CA LYS A 234 -0.14 34.82 -3.16
C LYS A 234 0.61 34.90 -4.49
N HIS A 235 0.60 33.83 -5.27
CA HIS A 235 1.24 33.79 -6.59
C HIS A 235 0.63 34.83 -7.55
N CYS A 236 -0.69 34.99 -7.58
CA CYS A 236 -1.36 35.99 -8.41
C CYS A 236 -1.04 37.44 -8.01
N VAL A 237 -0.89 37.72 -6.71
CA VAL A 237 -0.59 39.08 -6.22
C VAL A 237 0.88 39.44 -6.44
N THR A 238 1.79 38.49 -6.25
CA THR A 238 3.25 38.70 -6.34
C THR A 238 3.80 38.52 -7.75
N GLY A 239 2.98 38.09 -8.72
CA GLY A 239 3.45 37.75 -10.07
C GLY A 239 4.41 36.55 -10.09
N GLY A 240 4.44 35.75 -9.02
CA GLY A 240 5.40 34.66 -8.83
C GLY A 240 6.75 35.09 -8.25
N GLU A 241 6.95 36.36 -7.88
CA GLU A 241 8.17 36.82 -7.23
C GLU A 241 8.15 36.46 -5.73
N THR A 242 9.09 35.60 -5.30
CA THR A 242 9.37 35.38 -3.89
C THR A 242 10.32 36.46 -3.39
N TYR A 243 9.80 37.44 -2.64
CA TYR A 243 10.64 38.35 -1.88
C TYR A 243 11.21 37.59 -0.67
N GLU A 244 12.51 37.30 -0.71
CA GLU A 244 13.31 36.84 0.44
C GLU A 244 13.48 37.94 1.49
#